data_AF-A0A3D3EUA6-F1
#
_entry.id   AF-A0A3D3EUA6-F1
#
_cell.length_a   1.000
_cell.length_b   1.000
_cell.length_c   1.000
_cell.angle_alpha   90.00
_cell.angle_beta   90.00
_cell.angle_gamma   90.00
#
_symmetry.space_group_name_H-M   'P 1'
#
loop_
_entity.id
_entity.type
_entity.pdbx_description
1 polymer ?
#
loop_
_entity_poly.entity_id
_entity_poly.type
_entity_poly.pdbx_seq_one_letter_code
_entity_poly.pdbx_strand_id
1 'polypeptide(L)'
;MNYTFKVKIFLAILTLTMALLSGCSPKILYENRYIKGQDQQFYYHCNESAQPMAESENGYYFFGGNYLYFVDKANMTPVIVCNKPNCLHNEETDPTKILYCNAFFEGAKSLFYYNGSLYIFVTHTTITHESEFLKVSLDGTRRKTLFRVDGSISSSALHRGVLYYAAQVWDANGQTIMRVSAAKLNGKSKEIYKETFGYGNVNDIICYGNYVYFNTFNYTEDGRFEKMVRHNILTEETEVLFDNPNMVSIGKPSFINDKMYYRKTKTRIPDMSLEYQEGFLADLDGSNANNNFDPGFPVDVNSDGQYLYARDIEWSPFSKPVDEQQLTIYTIDGEVVNNVPTGSFGRIQRLIPGGKEHMFLQQEDNDFLRIYYAEKSQISTGNIEWKLLFEIEREKMYPVVTGIS
;
A
#
# COMPACT_ATOMS: atom_id res chain seq x y z
N MET A 1 -54.40 26.94 14.84
CA MET A 1 -53.62 27.39 13.66
C MET A 1 -52.10 27.45 13.86
N ASN A 2 -51.56 27.47 15.10
CA ASN A 2 -50.12 27.61 15.34
C ASN A 2 -49.29 26.32 15.30
N TYR A 3 -49.90 25.15 15.45
CA TYR A 3 -49.16 23.87 15.51
C TYR A 3 -48.70 23.41 14.12
N THR A 4 -49.58 23.52 13.13
CA THR A 4 -49.32 23.14 11.73
C THR A 4 -48.24 24.00 11.06
N PHE A 5 -48.10 25.26 11.51
CA PHE A 5 -47.06 26.16 11.00
C PHE A 5 -45.67 25.81 11.55
N LYS A 6 -45.56 25.46 12.84
CA LYS A 6 -44.30 25.03 13.46
C LYS A 6 -43.80 23.70 12.90
N VAL A 7 -44.69 22.74 12.63
CA VAL A 7 -44.34 21.45 12.00
C VAL A 7 -43.82 21.64 10.57
N LYS A 8 -44.41 22.55 9.79
CA LYS A 8 -43.92 22.89 8.45
C LYS A 8 -42.53 23.56 8.46
N ILE A 9 -42.27 24.44 9.43
CA ILE A 9 -40.95 25.05 9.61
C ILE A 9 -39.91 23.99 10.00
N PHE A 10 -40.25 23.07 10.91
CA PHE A 10 -39.33 22.00 11.32
C PHE A 10 -38.99 21.05 10.16
N LEU A 11 -39.99 20.65 9.36
CA LEU A 11 -39.78 19.85 8.15
C LEU A 11 -38.94 20.59 7.09
N ALA A 12 -39.12 21.91 6.94
CA ALA A 12 -38.33 22.73 6.03
C ALA A 12 -36.87 22.86 6.47
N ILE A 13 -36.61 23.02 7.78
CA ILE A 13 -35.24 23.03 8.33
C ILE A 13 -34.60 21.65 8.17
N LEU A 14 -35.34 20.56 8.44
CA LEU A 14 -34.84 19.19 8.29
C LEU A 14 -34.49 18.86 6.83
N THR A 15 -35.32 19.26 5.88
CA THR A 15 -35.06 19.10 4.44
C THR A 15 -33.93 20.00 3.95
N LEU A 16 -33.78 21.22 4.48
CA LEU A 16 -32.64 22.10 4.18
C LEU A 16 -31.33 21.56 4.76
N THR A 17 -31.34 20.97 5.97
CA THR A 17 -30.16 20.29 6.54
C THR A 17 -29.81 19.02 5.77
N MET A 18 -30.79 18.26 5.27
CA MET A 18 -30.53 17.12 4.38
C MET A 18 -30.01 17.58 3.01
N ALA A 19 -30.45 18.73 2.51
CA ALA A 19 -29.97 19.30 1.24
C ALA A 19 -28.55 19.90 1.36
N LEU A 20 -28.16 20.40 2.54
CA LEU A 20 -26.78 20.82 2.85
C LEU A 20 -25.85 19.61 3.10
N LEU A 21 -26.41 18.44 3.39
CA LEU A 21 -25.70 17.16 3.49
C LEU A 21 -25.67 16.39 2.15
N SER A 22 -26.22 16.94 1.05
CA SER A 22 -25.99 16.41 -0.29
C SER A 22 -24.53 16.64 -0.66
N GLY A 23 -23.71 15.61 -0.50
CA GLY A 23 -22.27 15.66 -0.71
C GLY A 23 -21.89 16.20 -2.08
N CYS A 24 -21.44 17.45 -2.12
CA CYS A 24 -20.40 17.81 -3.07
C CYS A 24 -19.19 16.97 -2.69
N SER A 25 -18.77 16.06 -3.59
CA SER A 25 -17.43 15.51 -3.51
C SER A 25 -16.45 16.68 -3.34
N PRO A 26 -15.53 16.64 -2.37
CA PRO A 26 -14.56 17.72 -2.19
C PRO A 26 -13.89 18.05 -3.51
N LYS A 27 -13.73 19.33 -3.82
CA LYS A 27 -12.96 19.76 -4.99
C LYS A 27 -11.54 19.22 -4.86
N ILE A 28 -11.09 18.45 -5.85
CA ILE A 28 -9.71 17.93 -5.89
C ILE A 28 -8.74 19.10 -6.03
N LEU A 29 -7.74 19.14 -5.16
CA LEU A 29 -6.62 20.06 -5.23
C LEU A 29 -5.48 19.42 -6.02
N TYR A 30 -4.82 20.21 -6.87
CA TYR A 30 -3.78 19.75 -7.81
C TYR A 30 -2.39 20.34 -7.52
N GLU A 31 -2.13 20.71 -6.26
CA GLU A 31 -0.77 21.10 -5.87
C GLU A 31 0.18 19.91 -6.02
N ASN A 32 1.40 20.18 -6.48
CA ASN A 32 2.41 19.14 -6.71
C ASN A 32 3.16 18.79 -5.42
N ARG A 33 2.39 18.37 -4.41
CA ARG A 33 2.83 17.96 -3.07
C ARG A 33 1.81 16.99 -2.50
N TYR A 34 2.14 16.35 -1.38
CA TYR A 34 1.19 15.49 -0.69
C TYR A 34 0.01 16.28 -0.08
N ILE A 35 -1.21 15.84 -0.36
CA ILE A 35 -2.45 16.40 0.21
C ILE A 35 -3.24 15.31 0.95
N LYS A 36 -3.26 15.42 2.29
CA LYS A 36 -3.97 14.48 3.18
C LYS A 36 -5.46 14.37 2.82
N GLY A 37 -5.97 13.14 2.80
CA GLY A 37 -7.39 12.84 2.59
C GLY A 37 -7.82 12.72 1.13
N GLN A 38 -7.00 13.19 0.18
CA GLN A 38 -7.23 12.97 -1.25
C GLN A 38 -6.13 12.13 -1.90
N ASP A 39 -4.87 12.28 -1.49
CA ASP A 39 -3.75 11.56 -2.08
C ASP A 39 -3.62 10.16 -1.46
N GLN A 40 -3.06 9.22 -2.23
CA GLN A 40 -2.63 7.93 -1.71
C GLN A 40 -1.78 8.13 -0.45
N GLN A 41 -2.04 7.36 0.60
CA GLN A 41 -1.22 7.36 1.81
C GLN A 41 0.08 6.56 1.55
N PHE A 42 0.99 7.16 0.79
CA PHE A 42 2.23 6.52 0.31
C PHE A 42 3.08 5.92 1.43
N TYR A 43 2.99 6.45 2.65
CA TYR A 43 3.70 5.98 3.84
C TYR A 43 3.15 4.68 4.44
N TYR A 44 2.04 4.18 3.92
CA TYR A 44 1.55 2.82 4.16
C TYR A 44 1.86 1.86 3.01
N HIS A 45 2.53 2.30 1.94
CA HIS A 45 2.94 1.43 0.84
C HIS A 45 4.28 0.74 1.17
N CYS A 46 4.32 -0.59 1.07
CA CYS A 46 5.52 -1.41 1.21
C CYS A 46 5.65 -2.35 0.00
N ASN A 47 6.88 -2.75 -0.33
CA ASN A 47 7.31 -3.42 -1.57
C ASN A 47 6.35 -4.48 -2.15
N GLU A 48 6.40 -4.62 -3.49
CA GLU A 48 5.98 -5.79 -4.29
C GLU A 48 4.49 -6.14 -4.35
N SER A 49 3.64 -5.61 -3.46
CA SER A 49 2.20 -5.43 -3.73
C SER A 49 1.50 -4.75 -2.55
N ALA A 50 0.92 -3.60 -2.90
CA ALA A 50 -0.12 -2.84 -2.20
C ALA A 50 0.14 -2.35 -0.77
N GLN A 51 -0.74 -1.41 -0.41
CA GLN A 51 -0.87 -0.78 0.89
C GLN A 51 -1.52 -1.77 1.89
N PRO A 52 -0.76 -2.41 2.83
CA PRO A 52 -1.29 -3.36 3.82
C PRO A 52 -2.24 -2.74 4.85
N MET A 53 -2.17 -1.42 5.03
CA MET A 53 -2.89 -0.71 6.06
C MET A 53 -3.42 0.61 5.53
N ALA A 54 -4.62 0.99 5.94
CA ALA A 54 -5.20 2.28 5.62
C ALA A 54 -5.54 3.05 6.90
N GLU A 55 -5.12 4.30 6.97
CA GLU A 55 -5.43 5.18 8.09
C GLU A 55 -6.68 6.01 7.78
N SER A 56 -7.64 5.96 8.69
CA SER A 56 -8.76 6.91 8.76
C SER A 56 -8.47 7.98 9.81
N GLU A 57 -9.42 8.89 10.02
CA GLU A 57 -9.31 9.92 11.05
C GLU A 57 -9.15 9.31 12.45
N ASN A 58 -9.85 8.20 12.73
CA ASN A 58 -9.98 7.63 14.07
C ASN A 58 -9.08 6.42 14.32
N GLY A 59 -8.54 5.80 13.27
CA GLY A 59 -7.94 4.47 13.42
C GLY A 59 -7.34 3.90 12.15
N TYR A 60 -6.84 2.67 12.27
CA TYR A 60 -6.15 1.95 11.22
C TYR A 60 -6.94 0.71 10.82
N TYR A 61 -7.10 0.50 9.53
CA TYR A 61 -7.63 -0.72 8.94
C TYR A 61 -6.49 -1.56 8.40
N PHE A 62 -6.51 -2.87 8.64
CA PHE A 62 -5.49 -3.80 8.14
C PHE A 62 -6.06 -5.21 7.99
N PHE A 63 -5.36 -6.06 7.24
CA PHE A 63 -5.72 -7.46 7.05
C PHE A 63 -4.90 -8.38 7.95
N GLY A 64 -5.58 -9.22 8.73
CA GLY A 64 -5.02 -10.40 9.39
C GLY A 64 -5.38 -11.64 8.56
N GLY A 65 -4.60 -11.94 7.53
CA GLY A 65 -4.99 -12.90 6.50
C GLY A 65 -6.14 -12.37 5.65
N ASN A 66 -7.18 -13.18 5.43
CA ASN A 66 -8.38 -12.79 4.67
C ASN A 66 -9.40 -11.99 5.51
N TYR A 67 -9.09 -11.61 6.74
CA TYR A 67 -10.01 -10.89 7.63
C TYR A 67 -9.58 -9.44 7.86
N LEU A 68 -10.53 -8.52 7.65
CA LEU A 68 -10.34 -7.09 7.88
C LEU A 68 -10.53 -6.74 9.35
N TYR A 69 -9.55 -6.07 9.92
CA TYR A 69 -9.56 -5.52 11.29
C TYR A 69 -9.51 -4.00 11.25
N PHE A 70 -10.02 -3.41 12.33
CA PHE A 70 -9.90 -1.99 12.65
C PHE A 70 -9.30 -1.84 14.03
N VAL A 71 -8.43 -0.86 14.22
CA VAL A 71 -7.97 -0.45 15.53
C VAL A 71 -8.17 1.05 15.70
N ASP A 72 -8.75 1.44 16.84
CA ASP A 72 -8.90 2.84 17.23
C ASP A 72 -7.57 3.38 17.78
N LYS A 73 -7.20 4.60 17.38
CA LYS A 73 -5.93 5.25 17.78
C LYS A 73 -5.81 5.46 19.28
N ALA A 74 -6.91 5.64 20.00
CA ALA A 74 -6.87 5.99 21.42
C ALA A 74 -6.64 4.76 22.31
N ASN A 75 -7.12 3.58 21.90
CA ASN A 75 -7.05 2.36 22.72
C ASN A 75 -6.14 1.27 22.15
N MET A 76 -5.74 1.39 20.88
CA MET A 76 -4.85 0.45 20.18
C MET A 76 -5.25 -1.02 20.32
N THR A 77 -6.55 -1.30 20.45
CA THR A 77 -7.12 -2.65 20.55
C THR A 77 -7.81 -3.03 19.23
N PRO A 78 -7.31 -4.03 18.49
CA PRO A 78 -7.95 -4.46 17.25
C PRO A 78 -9.33 -5.07 17.49
N VAL A 79 -10.26 -4.72 16.61
CA VAL A 79 -11.58 -5.34 16.50
C VAL A 79 -11.79 -5.79 15.06
N ILE A 80 -12.46 -6.92 14.90
CA ILE A 80 -12.79 -7.40 13.55
C ILE A 80 -13.93 -6.57 12.95
N VAL A 81 -13.84 -6.26 11.65
CA VAL A 81 -14.82 -5.39 10.95
C VAL A 81 -16.05 -6.21 10.53
N CYS A 82 -16.80 -6.68 11.53
CA CYS A 82 -18.04 -7.40 11.33
C CYS A 82 -19.03 -7.11 12.47
N ASN A 83 -20.26 -6.76 12.12
CA ASN A 83 -21.33 -6.46 13.08
C ASN A 83 -22.40 -7.57 13.17
N LYS A 84 -22.18 -8.71 12.52
CA LYS A 84 -23.15 -9.82 12.55
C LYS A 84 -23.06 -10.53 13.90
N PRO A 85 -24.16 -10.64 14.65
CA PRO A 85 -24.16 -11.40 15.89
C PRO A 85 -23.85 -12.87 15.60
N ASN A 86 -23.12 -13.52 16.51
CA ASN A 86 -22.75 -14.94 16.43
C ASN A 86 -21.90 -15.34 15.22
N CYS A 87 -21.23 -14.39 14.56
CA CYS A 87 -20.26 -14.73 13.51
C CYS A 87 -18.98 -15.26 14.18
N LEU A 88 -18.53 -16.46 13.80
CA LEU A 88 -17.34 -17.10 14.36
C LEU A 88 -16.03 -16.57 13.74
N HIS A 89 -16.12 -15.75 12.69
CA HIS A 89 -14.98 -15.08 12.07
C HIS A 89 -13.88 -16.06 11.63
N ASN A 90 -12.66 -15.89 12.14
CA ASN A 90 -11.49 -16.73 11.88
C ASN A 90 -11.53 -18.08 12.63
N GLU A 91 -12.55 -18.29 13.48
CA GLU A 91 -12.85 -19.59 14.11
C GLU A 91 -13.97 -20.34 13.37
N GLU A 92 -14.52 -19.79 12.29
CA GLU A 92 -15.51 -20.51 11.47
C GLU A 92 -14.84 -21.64 10.69
N THR A 93 -15.37 -22.85 10.85
CA THR A 93 -14.86 -24.07 10.19
C THR A 93 -15.75 -24.54 9.05
N ASP A 94 -16.97 -24.03 8.95
CA ASP A 94 -17.88 -24.28 7.84
C ASP A 94 -17.51 -23.39 6.64
N PRO A 95 -16.98 -23.96 5.54
CA PRO A 95 -16.54 -23.21 4.37
C PRO A 95 -17.61 -22.30 3.77
N THR A 96 -18.89 -22.68 3.90
CA THR A 96 -20.01 -21.90 3.37
C THR A 96 -20.34 -20.68 4.22
N LYS A 97 -20.09 -20.76 5.54
CA LYS A 97 -20.37 -19.67 6.48
C LYS A 97 -19.28 -18.62 6.54
N ILE A 98 -18.04 -18.99 6.22
CA ILE A 98 -16.90 -18.06 6.10
C ILE A 98 -17.25 -16.90 5.16
N LEU A 99 -17.86 -17.21 4.01
CA LEU A 99 -18.32 -16.23 3.02
C LEU A 99 -19.36 -15.24 3.55
N TYR A 100 -20.08 -15.56 4.62
CA TYR A 100 -21.07 -14.68 5.23
C TYR A 100 -20.46 -13.70 6.24
N CYS A 101 -19.18 -13.79 6.59
CA CYS A 101 -18.55 -12.83 7.48
C CYS A 101 -18.34 -11.47 6.79
N ASN A 102 -18.81 -10.37 7.41
CA ASN A 102 -18.61 -9.01 6.86
C ASN A 102 -17.15 -8.54 6.89
N ALA A 103 -16.25 -9.25 7.58
CA ALA A 103 -14.83 -8.98 7.59
C ALA A 103 -14.03 -9.84 6.60
N PHE A 104 -14.64 -10.88 5.99
CA PHE A 104 -13.92 -11.80 5.13
C PHE A 104 -13.78 -11.27 3.70
N PHE A 105 -12.56 -11.23 3.18
CA PHE A 105 -12.19 -10.85 1.82
C PHE A 105 -11.18 -11.87 1.28
N GLU A 106 -11.65 -12.78 0.45
CA GLU A 106 -10.80 -13.75 -0.23
C GLU A 106 -9.82 -13.02 -1.17
N GLY A 107 -8.52 -13.28 -1.00
CA GLY A 107 -7.50 -12.80 -1.94
C GLY A 107 -7.38 -11.27 -1.99
N ALA A 108 -7.63 -10.58 -0.87
CA ALA A 108 -7.40 -9.15 -0.76
C ALA A 108 -5.97 -8.79 -1.17
N LYS A 109 -5.86 -7.92 -2.18
CA LYS A 109 -4.60 -7.44 -2.73
C LYS A 109 -4.25 -6.06 -2.24
N SER A 110 -5.21 -5.16 -2.02
CA SER A 110 -4.93 -3.80 -1.55
C SER A 110 -6.04 -3.21 -0.67
N LEU A 111 -5.67 -2.24 0.17
CA LEU A 111 -6.57 -1.57 1.10
C LEU A 111 -6.32 -0.05 1.08
N PHE A 112 -7.36 0.73 0.78
CA PHE A 112 -7.30 2.19 0.76
C PHE A 112 -8.45 2.80 1.56
N TYR A 113 -8.18 3.91 2.24
CA TYR A 113 -9.19 4.78 2.83
C TYR A 113 -9.32 6.06 2.01
N TYR A 114 -10.53 6.37 1.55
CA TYR A 114 -10.80 7.58 0.78
C TYR A 114 -12.22 8.06 0.99
N ASN A 115 -12.39 9.33 1.36
CA ASN A 115 -13.70 10.00 1.47
C ASN A 115 -14.74 9.20 2.30
N GLY A 116 -14.35 8.75 3.50
CA GLY A 116 -15.25 8.04 4.42
C GLY A 116 -15.62 6.62 4.00
N SER A 117 -14.84 5.98 3.13
CA SER A 117 -15.06 4.60 2.69
C SER A 117 -13.75 3.86 2.51
N LEU A 118 -13.82 2.54 2.65
CA LEU A 118 -12.73 1.65 2.30
C LEU A 118 -12.87 1.23 0.85
N TYR A 119 -11.72 1.05 0.20
CA TYR A 119 -11.62 0.51 -1.13
C TYR A 119 -10.65 -0.65 -1.11
N ILE A 120 -11.11 -1.81 -1.57
CA ILE A 120 -10.37 -3.06 -1.48
C ILE A 120 -10.35 -3.68 -2.87
N PHE A 121 -9.15 -3.98 -3.36
CA PHE A 121 -9.00 -4.81 -4.55
C PHE A 121 -8.83 -6.26 -4.10
N VAL A 122 -9.68 -7.15 -4.58
CA VAL A 122 -9.58 -8.60 -4.34
C VAL A 122 -9.28 -9.31 -5.65
N THR A 123 -8.49 -10.37 -5.60
CA THR A 123 -8.30 -11.30 -6.73
C THR A 123 -8.74 -12.67 -6.27
N HIS A 124 -9.79 -13.20 -6.89
CA HIS A 124 -10.32 -14.50 -6.50
C HIS A 124 -9.42 -15.63 -6.96
N THR A 125 -9.28 -16.64 -6.11
CA THR A 125 -8.55 -17.89 -6.40
C THR A 125 -9.38 -18.83 -7.29
N THR A 126 -9.88 -18.32 -8.41
CA THR A 126 -10.59 -19.10 -9.46
C THR A 126 -9.68 -19.36 -10.65
N ILE A 127 -10.05 -20.27 -11.56
CA ILE A 127 -9.28 -20.56 -12.79
C ILE A 127 -9.05 -19.29 -13.65
N THR A 128 -9.98 -18.34 -13.60
CA THR A 128 -9.92 -17.09 -14.38
C THR A 128 -9.19 -15.94 -13.68
N HIS A 129 -8.85 -16.09 -12.38
CA HIS A 129 -8.25 -15.06 -11.52
C HIS A 129 -8.95 -13.69 -11.67
N GLU A 130 -10.28 -13.68 -11.70
CA GLU A 130 -11.04 -12.44 -11.81
C GLU A 130 -10.78 -11.55 -10.58
N SER A 131 -10.53 -10.27 -10.84
CA SER A 131 -10.27 -9.29 -9.79
C SER A 131 -11.40 -8.28 -9.69
N GLU A 132 -11.81 -7.96 -8.47
CA GLU A 132 -12.86 -6.97 -8.19
C GLU A 132 -12.32 -5.79 -7.39
N PHE A 133 -12.73 -4.59 -7.79
CA PHE A 133 -12.50 -3.39 -6.98
C PHE A 133 -13.77 -2.99 -6.23
N LEU A 134 -13.72 -3.10 -4.91
CA LEU A 134 -14.86 -2.97 -4.01
C LEU A 134 -14.83 -1.62 -3.30
N LYS A 135 -15.99 -0.98 -3.16
CA LYS A 135 -16.24 0.05 -2.14
C LYS A 135 -16.91 -0.60 -0.93
N VAL A 136 -16.36 -0.37 0.25
CA VAL A 136 -16.79 -0.99 1.50
C VAL A 136 -17.06 0.08 2.57
N SER A 137 -18.16 -0.07 3.32
CA SER A 137 -18.42 0.79 4.48
C SER A 137 -17.45 0.51 5.62
N LEU A 138 -17.23 1.51 6.47
CA LEU A 138 -16.29 1.43 7.59
C LEU A 138 -16.60 0.32 8.61
N ASP A 139 -17.84 -0.14 8.66
CA ASP A 139 -18.33 -1.25 9.50
C ASP A 139 -18.40 -2.60 8.75
N GLY A 140 -17.96 -2.66 7.49
CA GLY A 140 -17.97 -3.85 6.64
C GLY A 140 -19.34 -4.29 6.11
N THR A 141 -20.44 -3.65 6.55
CA THR A 141 -21.82 -4.11 6.26
C THR A 141 -22.27 -3.91 4.83
N ARG A 142 -21.73 -2.91 4.14
CA ARG A 142 -22.10 -2.56 2.77
C ARG A 142 -20.88 -2.72 1.89
N ARG A 143 -20.99 -3.60 0.91
CA ARG A 143 -19.98 -3.84 -0.12
C ARG A 143 -20.62 -3.60 -1.48
N LYS A 144 -19.89 -2.91 -2.36
CA LYS A 144 -20.32 -2.66 -3.73
C LYS A 144 -19.12 -2.83 -4.67
N THR A 145 -19.21 -3.78 -5.60
CA THR A 145 -18.28 -3.86 -6.72
C THR A 145 -18.43 -2.62 -7.59
N LEU A 146 -17.33 -1.88 -7.78
CA LEU A 146 -17.28 -0.72 -8.66
C LEU A 146 -16.97 -1.13 -10.10
N PHE A 147 -16.03 -2.06 -10.28
CA PHE A 147 -15.73 -2.69 -11.56
C PHE A 147 -14.96 -4.00 -11.33
N ARG A 148 -14.93 -4.80 -12.40
CA ARG A 148 -14.20 -6.06 -12.49
C ARG A 148 -13.09 -5.94 -13.54
N VAL A 149 -12.02 -6.68 -13.32
CA VAL A 149 -10.86 -6.75 -14.21
C VAL A 149 -10.56 -8.22 -14.46
N ASP A 150 -10.41 -8.56 -15.74
CA ASP A 150 -9.95 -9.89 -16.13
C ASP A 150 -8.48 -10.06 -15.75
N GLY A 151 -8.17 -11.15 -15.03
CA GLY A 151 -6.82 -11.48 -14.60
C GLY A 151 -6.41 -10.87 -13.26
N SER A 152 -5.23 -11.29 -12.81
CA SER A 152 -4.65 -10.87 -11.53
C SER A 152 -4.08 -9.46 -11.61
N ILE A 153 -4.25 -8.71 -10.53
CA ILE A 153 -3.62 -7.40 -10.34
C ILE A 153 -2.27 -7.59 -9.65
N SER A 154 -1.22 -6.96 -10.15
CA SER A 154 0.11 -6.98 -9.55
C SER A 154 0.35 -5.83 -8.58
N SER A 155 -0.21 -4.65 -8.88
CA SER A 155 -0.09 -3.47 -8.01
C SER A 155 -1.25 -2.51 -8.23
N SER A 156 -1.57 -1.70 -7.21
CA SER A 156 -2.58 -0.65 -7.31
C SER A 156 -2.36 0.50 -6.32
N ALA A 157 -2.91 1.66 -6.65
CA ALA A 157 -2.92 2.87 -5.82
C ALA A 157 -4.20 3.68 -6.05
N LEU A 158 -4.83 4.17 -4.98
CA LEU A 158 -5.95 5.12 -5.07
C LEU A 158 -5.46 6.53 -4.76
N HIS A 159 -5.52 7.43 -5.74
CA HIS A 159 -5.02 8.79 -5.61
C HIS A 159 -6.01 9.77 -6.25
N ARG A 160 -6.47 10.75 -5.46
CA ARG A 160 -7.39 11.83 -5.87
C ARG A 160 -8.66 11.32 -6.56
N GLY A 161 -9.19 10.20 -6.07
CA GLY A 161 -10.41 9.57 -6.60
C GLY A 161 -10.22 8.82 -7.91
N VAL A 162 -8.97 8.53 -8.30
CA VAL A 162 -8.62 7.70 -9.45
C VAL A 162 -7.84 6.49 -8.95
N LEU A 163 -8.30 5.29 -9.30
CA LEU A 163 -7.55 4.06 -9.08
C LEU A 163 -6.57 3.86 -10.23
N TYR A 164 -5.31 3.69 -9.90
CA TYR A 164 -4.27 3.23 -10.81
C TYR A 164 -3.98 1.77 -10.50
N TYR A 165 -3.97 0.90 -11.50
CA TYR A 165 -3.73 -0.53 -11.29
C TYR A 165 -3.02 -1.16 -12.48
N ALA A 166 -2.19 -2.17 -12.20
CA ALA A 166 -1.52 -2.99 -13.18
C ALA A 166 -2.19 -4.36 -13.26
N ALA A 167 -2.59 -4.76 -14.47
CA ALA A 167 -3.19 -6.06 -14.74
C ALA A 167 -2.39 -6.82 -15.78
N GLN A 168 -2.30 -8.14 -15.58
CA GLN A 168 -1.67 -9.07 -16.50
C GLN A 168 -2.71 -9.72 -17.40
N VAL A 169 -2.47 -9.69 -18.72
CA VAL A 169 -3.27 -10.42 -19.70
C VAL A 169 -2.35 -11.21 -20.62
N TRP A 170 -2.74 -12.42 -20.97
CA TRP A 170 -2.00 -13.26 -21.90
C TRP A 170 -2.48 -13.01 -23.33
N ASP A 171 -1.55 -12.88 -24.28
CA ASP A 171 -1.89 -12.85 -25.70
C ASP A 171 -2.08 -14.28 -26.26
N ALA A 172 -2.53 -14.37 -27.51
CA ALA A 172 -2.78 -15.66 -28.17
C ALA A 172 -1.51 -16.52 -28.34
N ASN A 173 -0.32 -15.92 -28.23
CA ASN A 173 0.97 -16.59 -28.31
C ASN A 173 1.55 -16.93 -26.93
N GLY A 174 0.81 -16.68 -25.85
CA GLY A 174 1.25 -16.91 -24.48
C GLY A 174 2.25 -15.87 -23.96
N GLN A 175 2.40 -14.71 -24.61
CA GLN A 175 3.19 -13.61 -24.07
C GLN A 175 2.38 -12.82 -23.03
N THR A 176 3.08 -12.29 -22.03
CA THR A 176 2.49 -11.46 -21.00
C THR A 176 2.38 -10.02 -21.50
N ILE A 177 1.16 -9.53 -21.64
CA ILE A 177 0.87 -8.10 -21.86
C ILE A 177 0.53 -7.50 -20.51
N MET A 178 1.35 -6.56 -20.06
CA MET A 178 1.07 -5.77 -18.86
C MET A 178 0.45 -4.44 -19.26
N ARG A 179 -0.60 -4.06 -18.54
CA ARG A 179 -1.29 -2.77 -18.73
C ARG A 179 -1.41 -2.06 -17.41
N VAL A 180 -1.04 -0.78 -17.39
CA VAL A 180 -1.39 0.13 -16.29
C VAL A 180 -2.59 0.95 -16.73
N SER A 181 -3.63 0.95 -15.92
CA SER A 181 -4.89 1.63 -16.20
C SER A 181 -5.24 2.61 -15.08
N ALA A 182 -5.84 3.74 -15.48
CA ALA A 182 -6.44 4.73 -14.60
C ALA A 182 -7.98 4.60 -14.67
N ALA A 183 -8.64 4.36 -13.55
CA ALA A 183 -10.09 4.20 -13.45
C ALA A 183 -10.68 5.17 -12.42
N LYS A 184 -11.58 6.05 -12.88
CA LYS A 184 -12.40 6.85 -11.96
C LYS A 184 -13.37 5.92 -11.24
N LEU A 185 -13.64 6.19 -9.95
CA LEU A 185 -14.53 5.36 -9.11
C LEU A 185 -15.96 5.19 -9.65
N ASN A 186 -16.38 6.04 -10.58
CA ASN A 186 -17.68 6.03 -11.25
C ASN A 186 -17.58 6.02 -12.79
N GLY A 187 -16.38 5.79 -13.33
CA GLY A 187 -16.09 5.93 -14.76
C GLY A 187 -15.49 4.67 -15.35
N LYS A 188 -15.20 4.73 -16.65
CA LYS A 188 -14.46 3.70 -17.35
C LYS A 188 -12.96 3.81 -17.04
N SER A 189 -12.27 2.69 -17.13
CA SER A 189 -10.80 2.65 -17.13
C SER A 189 -10.25 3.19 -18.45
N LYS A 190 -9.09 3.85 -18.35
CA LYS A 190 -8.26 4.29 -19.47
C LYS A 190 -6.88 3.66 -19.30
N GLU A 191 -6.35 3.05 -20.37
CA GLU A 191 -4.97 2.58 -20.40
C GLU A 191 -4.01 3.78 -20.44
N ILE A 192 -3.01 3.79 -19.55
CA ILE A 192 -1.97 4.84 -19.47
C ILE A 192 -0.57 4.31 -19.79
N TYR A 193 -0.40 2.98 -19.77
CA TYR A 193 0.83 2.30 -20.13
C TYR A 193 0.53 0.88 -20.60
N LYS A 194 1.29 0.41 -21.58
CA LYS A 194 1.23 -0.95 -22.08
C LYS A 194 2.60 -1.39 -22.57
N GLU A 195 3.02 -2.56 -22.14
CA GLU A 195 4.25 -3.20 -22.62
C GLU A 195 4.02 -4.72 -22.68
N THR A 196 4.65 -5.36 -23.66
CA THR A 196 4.66 -6.81 -23.80
C THR A 196 5.99 -7.33 -23.28
N PHE A 197 5.94 -8.31 -22.38
CA PHE A 197 7.10 -8.94 -21.78
C PHE A 197 7.14 -10.43 -22.14
N GLY A 198 8.36 -10.96 -22.26
CA GLY A 198 8.58 -12.40 -22.29
C GLY A 198 8.28 -13.00 -20.92
N TYR A 199 8.91 -12.46 -19.87
CA TYR A 199 8.69 -12.84 -18.48
C TYR A 199 8.89 -11.62 -17.57
N GLY A 200 7.82 -10.84 -17.38
CA GLY A 200 7.91 -9.54 -16.71
C GLY A 200 6.61 -9.11 -16.04
N ASN A 201 6.69 -8.06 -15.22
CA ASN A 201 5.55 -7.50 -14.49
C ASN A 201 5.71 -5.99 -14.26
N VAL A 202 4.64 -5.35 -13.82
CA VAL A 202 4.61 -3.99 -13.29
C VAL A 202 4.35 -4.05 -11.79
N ASN A 203 5.25 -3.48 -11.00
CA ASN A 203 5.18 -3.43 -9.54
C ASN A 203 5.20 -1.98 -9.03
N ASP A 204 4.96 -1.83 -7.72
CA ASP A 204 5.20 -0.61 -6.96
C ASP A 204 4.52 0.64 -7.56
N ILE A 205 3.25 0.51 -7.96
CA ILE A 205 2.43 1.69 -8.29
C ILE A 205 2.28 2.54 -7.01
N ILE A 206 2.87 3.73 -7.05
CA ILE A 206 2.87 4.70 -5.95
C ILE A 206 2.66 6.10 -6.52
N CYS A 207 1.79 6.87 -5.86
CA CYS A 207 1.41 8.22 -6.29
C CYS A 207 1.93 9.26 -5.31
N TYR A 208 2.46 10.36 -5.84
CA TYR A 208 2.87 11.53 -5.05
C TYR A 208 2.71 12.81 -5.87
N GLY A 209 2.15 13.85 -5.25
CA GLY A 209 1.87 15.10 -5.93
C GLY A 209 1.00 14.89 -7.17
N ASN A 210 1.47 15.36 -8.34
CA ASN A 210 0.76 15.19 -9.61
C ASN A 210 1.23 13.96 -10.42
N TYR A 211 1.92 13.01 -9.78
CA TYR A 211 2.56 11.91 -10.49
C TYR A 211 2.15 10.53 -9.95
N VAL A 212 2.11 9.57 -10.87
CA VAL A 212 2.05 8.14 -10.60
C VAL A 212 3.35 7.53 -11.08
N TYR A 213 4.06 6.85 -10.19
CA TYR A 213 5.29 6.12 -10.46
C TYR A 213 5.01 4.64 -10.42
N PHE A 214 5.68 3.88 -11.26
CA PHE A 214 5.65 2.42 -11.21
C PHE A 214 6.91 1.84 -11.84
N ASN A 215 7.32 0.68 -11.34
CA ASN A 215 8.46 -0.04 -11.86
C ASN A 215 7.98 -1.14 -12.79
N THR A 216 8.63 -1.28 -13.95
CA THR A 216 8.47 -2.45 -14.81
C THR A 216 9.74 -3.28 -14.75
N PHE A 217 9.60 -4.60 -14.78
CA PHE A 217 10.75 -5.48 -14.94
C PHE A 217 10.46 -6.57 -15.97
N ASN A 218 11.52 -7.01 -16.65
CA ASN A 218 11.48 -8.12 -17.58
C ASN A 218 12.74 -8.97 -17.41
N TYR A 219 12.57 -10.28 -17.38
CA TYR A 219 13.68 -11.23 -17.43
C TYR A 219 13.90 -11.66 -18.88
N THR A 220 15.14 -11.55 -19.33
CA THR A 220 15.63 -12.07 -20.62
C THR A 220 16.78 -13.04 -20.39
N GLU A 221 17.32 -13.61 -21.46
CA GLU A 221 18.54 -14.43 -21.41
C GLU A 221 19.75 -13.64 -20.87
N ASP A 222 19.79 -12.33 -21.15
CA ASP A 222 20.83 -11.43 -20.64
C ASP A 222 20.62 -11.07 -19.16
N GLY A 223 19.39 -11.21 -18.66
CA GLY A 223 18.98 -11.19 -17.25
C GLY A 223 17.87 -10.18 -16.95
N ARG A 224 17.90 -9.52 -15.78
CA ARG A 224 16.78 -8.67 -15.30
C ARG A 224 16.95 -7.21 -15.72
N PHE A 225 16.00 -6.71 -16.50
CA PHE A 225 15.90 -5.31 -16.91
C PHE A 225 14.79 -4.64 -16.13
N GLU A 226 15.01 -3.41 -15.69
CA GLU A 226 14.03 -2.60 -14.98
C GLU A 226 13.92 -1.21 -15.56
N LYS A 227 12.69 -0.67 -15.51
CA LYS A 227 12.39 0.72 -15.82
C LYS A 227 11.57 1.32 -14.70
N MET A 228 11.84 2.58 -14.38
CA MET A 228 10.89 3.39 -13.61
C MET A 228 10.14 4.29 -14.59
N VAL A 229 8.82 4.17 -14.58
CA VAL A 229 7.92 4.93 -15.45
C VAL A 229 7.13 5.90 -14.60
N ARG A 230 6.90 7.10 -15.16
CA ARG A 230 6.15 8.17 -14.52
C ARG A 230 5.01 8.60 -15.42
N HIS A 231 3.83 8.78 -14.83
CA HIS A 231 2.66 9.36 -15.48
C HIS A 231 2.23 10.65 -14.78
N ASN A 232 2.10 11.74 -15.52
CA ASN A 232 1.62 13.03 -15.03
C ASN A 232 0.09 13.11 -15.14
N ILE A 233 -0.60 13.25 -14.01
CA ILE A 233 -2.07 13.20 -13.97
C ILE A 233 -2.74 14.45 -14.55
N LEU A 234 -1.98 15.54 -14.78
CA LEU A 234 -2.48 16.79 -15.35
C LEU A 234 -2.31 16.84 -16.87
N THR A 235 -1.13 16.48 -17.37
CA THR A 235 -0.84 16.47 -18.81
C THR A 235 -1.27 15.16 -19.49
N GLU A 236 -1.53 14.13 -18.69
CA GLU A 236 -1.78 12.74 -19.11
C GLU A 236 -0.61 12.11 -19.88
N GLU A 237 0.58 12.71 -19.79
CA GLU A 237 1.79 12.19 -20.41
C GLU A 237 2.42 11.11 -19.55
N THR A 238 2.86 10.02 -20.20
CA THR A 238 3.61 8.92 -19.59
C THR A 238 5.00 8.88 -20.20
N GLU A 239 6.03 8.84 -19.37
CA GLU A 239 7.43 8.80 -19.80
C GLU A 239 8.25 7.82 -18.96
N VAL A 240 9.34 7.33 -19.53
CA VAL A 240 10.31 6.51 -18.80
C VAL A 240 11.28 7.45 -18.09
N LEU A 241 11.21 7.48 -16.76
CA LEU A 241 12.05 8.32 -15.92
C LEU A 241 13.48 7.77 -15.84
N PHE A 242 13.58 6.44 -15.76
CA PHE A 242 14.83 5.74 -15.82
C PHE A 242 14.67 4.49 -16.68
N ASP A 243 15.45 4.41 -17.74
CA ASP A 243 15.61 3.22 -18.56
C ASP A 243 17.01 2.68 -18.33
N ASN A 244 17.12 1.43 -17.92
CA ASN A 244 18.41 0.85 -17.65
C ASN A 244 18.70 -0.34 -18.59
N PRO A 245 19.55 -0.13 -19.61
CA PRO A 245 20.01 -1.20 -20.50
C PRO A 245 21.17 -2.03 -19.91
N ASN A 246 21.75 -1.63 -18.77
CA ASN A 246 22.95 -2.23 -18.19
C ASN A 246 22.69 -3.04 -16.91
N MET A 247 21.47 -3.53 -16.72
CA MET A 247 21.09 -4.41 -15.59
C MET A 247 21.25 -3.85 -14.17
N VAL A 248 21.46 -2.54 -14.05
CA VAL A 248 21.22 -1.75 -12.83
C VAL A 248 19.73 -1.74 -12.43
N SER A 249 19.40 -2.42 -11.34
CA SER A 249 18.09 -2.33 -10.71
C SER A 249 17.84 -0.93 -10.13
N ILE A 250 16.60 -0.45 -10.24
CA ILE A 250 16.17 0.84 -9.71
C ILE A 250 15.04 0.57 -8.71
N GLY A 251 15.35 0.79 -7.44
CA GLY A 251 14.40 0.57 -6.36
C GLY A 251 13.20 1.52 -6.45
N LYS A 252 12.07 1.10 -5.85
CA LYS A 252 10.88 1.96 -5.75
C LYS A 252 11.24 3.32 -5.13
N PRO A 253 10.59 4.41 -5.56
CA PRO A 253 10.83 5.71 -4.97
C PRO A 253 10.20 5.81 -3.57
N SER A 254 10.86 6.57 -2.71
CA SER A 254 10.33 7.07 -1.44
C SER A 254 10.28 8.60 -1.47
N PHE A 255 9.29 9.19 -0.82
CA PHE A 255 9.05 10.64 -0.93
C PHE A 255 9.27 11.34 0.40
N ILE A 256 10.06 12.41 0.42
CA ILE A 256 10.40 13.19 1.62
C ILE A 256 10.55 14.67 1.23
N ASN A 257 9.90 15.58 1.97
CA ASN A 257 9.88 17.03 1.69
C ASN A 257 9.72 17.39 0.19
N ASP A 258 8.70 16.82 -0.46
CA ASP A 258 8.41 17.01 -1.90
C ASP A 258 9.56 16.62 -2.85
N LYS A 259 10.49 15.77 -2.38
CA LYS A 259 11.57 15.16 -3.17
C LYS A 259 11.42 13.66 -3.24
N MET A 260 12.10 13.06 -4.21
CA MET A 260 12.16 11.63 -4.42
C MET A 260 13.53 11.10 -4.02
N TYR A 261 13.54 10.14 -3.09
CA TYR A 261 14.69 9.30 -2.82
C TYR A 261 14.52 7.96 -3.56
N TYR A 262 15.54 7.52 -4.27
CA TYR A 262 15.56 6.22 -4.95
C TYR A 262 16.96 5.62 -4.92
N ARG A 263 17.06 4.31 -5.13
CA ARG A 263 18.34 3.59 -5.12
C ARG A 263 18.62 2.95 -6.47
N LYS A 264 19.88 2.98 -6.88
CA LYS A 264 20.40 2.18 -7.99
C LYS A 264 21.24 1.05 -7.42
N THR A 265 20.99 -0.17 -7.89
CA THR A 265 21.71 -1.36 -7.44
C THR A 265 22.22 -2.12 -8.65
N LYS A 266 23.52 -2.42 -8.70
CA LYS A 266 24.10 -3.28 -9.74
C LYS A 266 24.63 -4.55 -9.09
N THR A 267 24.21 -5.69 -9.61
CA THR A 267 24.72 -7.00 -9.23
C THR A 267 25.53 -7.61 -10.35
N ARG A 268 26.52 -8.42 -10.00
CA ARG A 268 27.33 -9.19 -10.95
C ARG A 268 26.60 -10.48 -11.31
N ILE A 269 26.80 -10.92 -12.54
CA ILE A 269 26.20 -12.15 -13.07
C ILE A 269 27.34 -13.13 -13.36
N PRO A 270 27.19 -14.43 -13.03
CA PRO A 270 25.97 -15.11 -12.59
C PRO A 270 25.80 -15.25 -11.07
N ASP A 271 26.79 -14.86 -10.26
CA ASP A 271 26.79 -15.12 -8.81
C ASP A 271 25.88 -14.20 -7.98
N MET A 272 25.26 -13.21 -8.63
CA MET A 272 24.40 -12.19 -8.02
C MET A 272 25.07 -11.36 -6.91
N SER A 273 26.41 -11.35 -6.86
CA SER A 273 27.14 -10.54 -5.88
C SER A 273 26.93 -9.05 -6.14
N LEU A 274 26.89 -8.26 -5.07
CA LEU A 274 26.64 -6.84 -5.16
C LEU A 274 27.88 -6.11 -5.71
N GLU A 275 27.73 -5.39 -6.82
CA GLU A 275 28.78 -4.53 -7.37
C GLU A 275 28.76 -3.16 -6.70
N TYR A 276 27.59 -2.52 -6.69
CA TYR A 276 27.34 -1.30 -5.93
C TYR A 276 25.84 -1.12 -5.63
N GLN A 277 25.56 -0.35 -4.60
CA GLN A 277 24.25 0.25 -4.34
C GLN A 277 24.50 1.72 -4.00
N GLU A 278 23.71 2.62 -4.57
CA GLU A 278 23.84 4.07 -4.34
C GLU A 278 22.45 4.70 -4.17
N GLY A 279 22.32 5.55 -3.16
CA GLY A 279 21.15 6.38 -2.91
C GLY A 279 21.19 7.70 -3.68
N PHE A 280 20.05 8.15 -4.17
CA PHE A 280 19.90 9.44 -4.86
C PHE A 280 18.70 10.19 -4.32
N LEU A 281 18.90 11.47 -3.98
CA LEU A 281 17.84 12.42 -3.72
C LEU A 281 17.68 13.34 -4.94
N ALA A 282 16.47 13.42 -5.49
CA ALA A 282 16.15 14.19 -6.68
C ALA A 282 14.83 14.94 -6.53
N ASP A 283 14.56 15.86 -7.46
CA ASP A 283 13.22 16.40 -7.62
C ASP A 283 12.26 15.30 -8.15
N LEU A 284 10.95 15.56 -8.08
CA LEU A 284 9.91 14.57 -8.45
C LEU A 284 9.96 14.14 -9.93
N ASP A 285 10.70 14.86 -10.77
CA ASP A 285 10.99 14.53 -12.16
C ASP A 285 12.36 13.90 -12.38
N GLY A 286 13.02 13.45 -11.31
CA GLY A 286 14.34 12.84 -11.37
C GLY A 286 15.47 13.81 -11.69
N SER A 287 15.18 15.09 -11.94
CA SER A 287 16.19 16.12 -12.12
C SER A 287 16.87 16.51 -10.81
N ASN A 288 18.00 17.22 -10.90
CA ASN A 288 18.78 17.68 -9.75
C ASN A 288 19.16 16.56 -8.76
N ALA A 289 19.37 15.34 -9.29
CA ALA A 289 19.76 14.18 -8.51
C ALA A 289 21.16 14.37 -7.90
N ASN A 290 21.29 14.07 -6.61
CA ASN A 290 22.56 14.01 -5.90
C ASN A 290 22.62 12.75 -5.03
N ASN A 291 23.83 12.26 -4.76
CA ASN A 291 24.09 11.02 -4.01
C ASN A 291 24.80 11.29 -2.68
N ASN A 292 24.54 12.44 -2.04
CA ASN A 292 25.19 12.82 -0.79
C ASN A 292 24.71 11.99 0.42
N PHE A 293 23.60 11.27 0.28
CA PHE A 293 23.04 10.39 1.30
C PHE A 293 22.97 8.95 0.77
N ASP A 294 23.67 8.06 1.47
CA ASP A 294 23.61 6.62 1.22
C ASP A 294 23.46 5.88 2.56
N PRO A 295 22.32 5.21 2.82
CA PRO A 295 22.10 4.41 4.02
C PRO A 295 22.82 3.06 3.98
N GLY A 296 23.68 2.81 2.99
CA GLY A 296 24.40 1.55 2.81
C GLY A 296 23.50 0.50 2.18
N PHE A 297 23.41 -0.68 2.79
CA PHE A 297 22.71 -1.84 2.21
C PHE A 297 21.47 -2.27 3.02
N PRO A 298 20.45 -1.41 3.19
CA PRO A 298 19.22 -1.81 3.86
C PRO A 298 18.32 -2.66 2.94
N VAL A 299 17.40 -3.42 3.52
CA VAL A 299 16.34 -4.13 2.79
C VAL A 299 15.56 -3.13 1.92
N ASP A 300 15.05 -2.10 2.57
CA ASP A 300 14.29 -1.03 1.98
C ASP A 300 14.62 0.32 2.64
N VAL A 301 14.26 1.39 1.93
CA VAL A 301 14.28 2.75 2.47
C VAL A 301 12.88 3.31 2.24
N ASN A 302 12.09 3.36 3.31
CA ASN A 302 10.72 3.88 3.26
C ASN A 302 10.66 5.30 3.84
N SER A 303 9.55 6.00 3.65
CA SER A 303 9.38 7.37 4.14
C SER A 303 7.96 7.62 4.64
N ASP A 304 7.84 8.49 5.63
CA ASP A 304 6.57 9.09 6.08
C ASP A 304 6.35 10.52 5.55
N GLY A 305 7.29 11.03 4.76
CA GLY A 305 7.33 12.41 4.27
C GLY A 305 8.24 13.34 5.10
N GLN A 306 8.60 12.95 6.32
CA GLN A 306 9.46 13.68 7.26
C GLN A 306 10.82 13.00 7.49
N TYR A 307 10.84 11.67 7.59
CA TYR A 307 12.02 10.86 7.85
C TYR A 307 12.15 9.72 6.83
N LEU A 308 13.38 9.28 6.61
CA LEU A 308 13.69 8.05 5.89
C LEU A 308 13.97 6.93 6.88
N TYR A 309 13.43 5.74 6.60
CA TYR A 309 13.48 4.55 7.45
C TYR A 309 14.22 3.46 6.70
N ALA A 310 15.44 3.15 7.14
CA ALA A 310 16.29 2.13 6.53
C ALA A 310 16.48 0.94 7.48
N ARG A 311 16.04 -0.24 7.06
CA ARG A 311 16.11 -1.46 7.88
C ARG A 311 17.26 -2.35 7.42
N ASP A 312 18.08 -2.80 8.36
CA ASP A 312 19.15 -3.76 8.05
C ASP A 312 18.61 -5.06 7.42
N ILE A 313 19.39 -5.68 6.54
CA ILE A 313 19.05 -6.98 5.95
C ILE A 313 19.22 -8.08 7.00
N GLU A 314 18.20 -8.91 7.20
CA GLU A 314 18.19 -9.96 8.23
C GLU A 314 18.42 -11.38 7.70
N TRP A 315 18.40 -11.59 6.38
CA TRP A 315 18.34 -12.92 5.75
C TRP A 315 19.47 -13.22 4.75
N SER A 316 20.52 -12.38 4.73
CA SER A 316 21.65 -12.48 3.80
C SER A 316 22.90 -13.01 4.49
N PRO A 317 23.84 -13.66 3.77
CA PRO A 317 25.18 -13.95 4.30
C PRO A 317 25.94 -12.69 4.78
N PHE A 318 25.52 -11.51 4.33
CA PHE A 318 26.08 -10.21 4.72
C PHE A 318 25.29 -9.52 5.84
N SER A 319 24.28 -10.19 6.39
CA SER A 319 23.49 -9.67 7.52
C SER A 319 24.36 -9.48 8.75
N LYS A 320 24.11 -8.38 9.48
CA LYS A 320 24.71 -8.16 10.80
C LYS A 320 24.25 -9.26 11.77
N PRO A 321 25.04 -9.55 12.82
CA PRO A 321 24.58 -10.35 13.97
C PRO A 321 23.22 -9.86 14.48
N VAL A 322 22.38 -10.78 14.94
CA VAL A 322 20.99 -10.46 15.33
C VAL A 322 20.94 -9.32 16.35
N ASP A 323 21.81 -9.30 17.34
CA ASP A 323 21.91 -8.27 18.37
C ASP A 323 22.41 -6.90 17.87
N GLU A 324 22.94 -6.84 16.64
CA GLU A 324 23.37 -5.61 15.96
C GLU A 324 22.38 -5.14 14.88
N GLN A 325 21.34 -5.92 14.56
CA GLN A 325 20.35 -5.56 13.55
C GLN A 325 19.43 -4.44 14.05
N GLN A 326 19.30 -3.40 13.23
CA GLN A 326 18.53 -2.20 13.58
C GLN A 326 17.75 -1.60 12.40
N LEU A 327 16.74 -0.81 12.77
CA LEU A 327 16.13 0.21 11.94
C LEU A 327 16.83 1.56 12.21
N THR A 328 17.41 2.15 11.18
CA THR A 328 17.99 3.50 11.26
C THR A 328 17.03 4.53 10.66
N ILE A 329 16.79 5.62 11.39
CA ILE A 329 15.88 6.71 10.99
C ILE A 329 16.72 7.94 10.66
N TYR A 330 16.53 8.50 9.47
CA TYR A 330 17.31 9.62 8.95
C TYR A 330 16.44 10.85 8.67
N THR A 331 17.03 12.04 8.79
CA THR A 331 16.52 13.26 8.15
C THR A 331 16.75 13.20 6.63
N ILE A 332 16.20 14.18 5.89
CA ILE A 332 16.44 14.29 4.45
C ILE A 332 17.92 14.54 4.10
N ASP A 333 18.66 15.18 5.01
CA ASP A 333 20.09 15.49 4.84
C ASP A 333 20.99 14.30 5.20
N GLY A 334 20.39 13.16 5.57
CA GLY A 334 21.12 11.94 5.92
C GLY A 334 21.63 11.89 7.36
N GLU A 335 21.19 12.82 8.22
CA GLU A 335 21.54 12.78 9.64
C GLU A 335 20.74 11.68 10.35
N VAL A 336 21.43 10.87 11.15
CA VAL A 336 20.77 9.83 11.95
C VAL A 336 20.02 10.49 13.11
N VAL A 337 18.70 10.30 13.13
CA VAL A 337 17.81 10.76 14.21
C VAL A 337 17.72 9.71 15.31
N ASN A 338 17.65 8.43 14.92
CA ASN A 338 17.49 7.33 15.86
C ASN A 338 17.96 5.99 15.26
N ASN A 339 18.35 5.05 16.13
CA ASN A 339 18.60 3.65 15.81
C ASN A 339 17.72 2.79 16.73
N VAL A 340 16.90 1.93 16.13
CA VAL A 340 15.95 1.09 16.87
C VAL A 340 16.38 -0.36 16.69
N PRO A 341 16.71 -1.09 17.76
CA PRO A 341 17.01 -2.52 17.65
C PRO A 341 15.84 -3.30 17.06
N THR A 342 16.12 -4.14 16.07
CA THR A 342 15.10 -4.96 15.38
C THR A 342 15.39 -6.46 15.43
N GLY A 343 16.59 -6.86 15.85
CA GLY A 343 16.99 -8.27 15.88
C GLY A 343 16.06 -9.22 16.64
N SER A 344 15.45 -8.74 17.73
CA SER A 344 14.55 -9.56 18.56
C SER A 344 13.26 -9.97 17.86
N PHE A 345 12.90 -9.33 16.73
CA PHE A 345 11.71 -9.70 15.96
C PHE A 345 11.96 -10.86 14.99
N GLY A 346 13.20 -11.29 14.78
CA GLY A 346 13.51 -12.31 13.77
C GLY A 346 13.12 -11.85 12.36
N ARG A 347 12.36 -12.65 11.62
CA ARG A 347 12.01 -12.35 10.22
C ARG A 347 10.91 -11.28 10.12
N ILE A 348 11.32 -10.04 9.87
CA ILE A 348 10.41 -8.92 9.62
C ILE A 348 9.95 -8.94 8.15
N GLN A 349 8.65 -9.09 7.96
CA GLN A 349 8.04 -9.06 6.63
C GLN A 349 7.97 -7.63 6.10
N ARG A 350 7.47 -6.69 6.91
CA ARG A 350 7.20 -5.31 6.47
C ARG A 350 7.50 -4.32 7.59
N LEU A 351 8.17 -3.23 7.25
CA LEU A 351 8.19 -2.02 8.07
C LEU A 351 7.28 -0.99 7.39
N ILE A 352 6.35 -0.43 8.16
CA ILE A 352 5.36 0.51 7.69
C ILE A 352 5.58 1.82 8.47
N PRO A 353 6.20 2.86 7.85
CA PRO A 353 6.46 4.14 8.52
C PRO A 353 5.22 4.77 9.13
N GLY A 354 4.05 4.53 8.51
CA GLY A 354 2.76 5.01 8.97
C GLY A 354 2.61 6.52 8.89
N GLY A 355 1.43 7.00 9.28
CA GLY A 355 1.11 8.42 9.31
C GLY A 355 1.87 9.18 10.41
N LYS A 356 1.24 10.21 10.99
CA LYS A 356 1.91 11.09 11.94
C LYS A 356 2.18 10.44 13.31
N GLU A 357 1.29 9.56 13.76
CA GLU A 357 1.22 9.13 15.15
C GLU A 357 2.01 7.85 15.40
N HIS A 358 1.82 6.83 14.56
CA HIS A 358 2.35 5.50 14.79
C HIS A 358 3.09 4.96 13.57
N MET A 359 4.11 4.14 13.82
CA MET A 359 4.73 3.26 12.85
C MET A 359 4.46 1.80 13.22
N PHE A 360 4.55 0.90 12.24
CA PHE A 360 4.18 -0.50 12.42
C PHE A 360 5.24 -1.44 11.87
N LEU A 361 5.35 -2.61 12.50
CA LEU A 361 6.24 -3.68 12.11
C LEU A 361 5.42 -4.96 12.00
N GLN A 362 5.46 -5.59 10.84
CA GLN A 362 4.82 -6.88 10.59
C GLN A 362 5.87 -7.98 10.59
N GLN A 363 5.68 -8.97 11.45
CA GLN A 363 6.54 -10.13 11.63
C GLN A 363 5.70 -11.39 11.38
N GLU A 364 6.29 -12.37 10.69
CA GLU A 364 5.64 -13.65 10.46
C GLU A 364 6.67 -14.76 10.67
N ASP A 365 6.30 -15.76 11.47
CA ASP A 365 7.07 -16.99 11.66
C ASP A 365 6.28 -18.20 11.16
N ASN A 366 6.57 -19.40 11.63
CA ASN A 366 5.88 -20.60 11.19
C ASN A 366 4.47 -20.73 11.76
N ASP A 367 4.20 -20.08 12.89
CA ASP A 367 3.01 -20.30 13.69
C ASP A 367 2.10 -19.06 13.69
N PHE A 368 2.67 -17.86 13.69
CA PHE A 368 1.94 -16.61 13.87
C PHE A 368 2.30 -15.53 12.84
N LEU A 369 1.29 -14.72 12.52
CA LEU A 369 1.46 -13.35 12.04
C LEU A 369 1.30 -12.41 13.24
N ARG A 370 2.27 -11.51 13.43
CA ARG A 370 2.23 -10.44 14.44
C ARG A 370 2.38 -9.07 13.80
N ILE A 371 1.65 -8.11 14.36
CA ILE A 371 1.84 -6.69 14.07
C ILE A 371 2.19 -5.99 15.37
N TYR A 372 3.28 -5.24 15.35
CA TYR A 372 3.71 -4.36 16.43
C TYR A 372 3.53 -2.90 16.00
N TYR A 373 3.36 -2.02 16.96
CA TYR A 373 3.32 -0.57 16.75
C TYR A 373 4.23 0.16 17.72
N ALA A 374 4.65 1.36 17.33
CA ALA A 374 5.38 2.28 18.19
C ALA A 374 4.95 3.73 17.95
N GLU A 375 5.09 4.56 18.98
CA GLU A 375 4.75 5.98 18.96
C GLU A 375 5.84 6.80 18.27
N LYS A 376 5.51 7.53 17.22
CA LYS A 376 6.49 8.33 16.46
C LYS A 376 6.98 9.55 17.23
N SER A 377 6.24 9.97 18.25
CA SER A 377 6.70 10.98 19.21
C SER A 377 7.97 10.55 19.96
N GLN A 378 8.29 9.25 20.01
CA GLN A 378 9.51 8.71 20.63
C GLN A 378 10.73 8.72 19.69
N ILE A 379 10.57 9.03 18.40
CA ILE A 379 11.70 9.06 17.45
C ILE A 379 12.80 10.01 17.93
N SER A 380 12.44 11.21 18.38
CA SER A 380 13.41 12.22 18.84
C SER A 380 13.99 11.94 20.22
N THR A 381 13.41 11.01 20.99
CA THR A 381 13.87 10.71 22.36
C THR A 381 14.92 9.60 22.41
N GLY A 382 15.14 8.89 21.29
CA GLY A 382 16.06 7.75 21.23
C GLY A 382 15.48 6.44 21.80
N ASN A 383 14.28 6.46 22.40
CA ASN A 383 13.73 5.34 23.17
C ASN A 383 12.38 4.89 22.59
N ILE A 384 12.43 4.32 21.39
CA ILE A 384 11.25 3.73 20.74
C ILE A 384 10.91 2.41 21.41
N GLU A 385 9.65 2.29 21.85
CA GLU A 385 9.11 1.05 22.43
C GLU A 385 8.09 0.41 21.48
N TRP A 386 8.34 -0.83 21.10
CA TRP A 386 7.41 -1.62 20.30
C TRP A 386 6.41 -2.36 21.19
N LYS A 387 5.13 -2.23 20.87
CA LYS A 387 4.03 -2.92 21.55
C LYS A 387 3.32 -3.85 20.59
N LEU A 388 2.94 -5.04 21.06
CA LEU A 388 2.14 -5.97 20.26
C LEU A 388 0.75 -5.33 20.02
N LEU A 389 0.39 -5.16 18.75
CA LEU A 389 -0.93 -4.71 18.33
C LEU A 389 -1.86 -5.89 18.11
N PHE A 390 -1.40 -6.87 17.33
CA PHE A 390 -2.21 -7.95 16.80
C PHE A 390 -1.39 -9.22 16.64
N GLU A 391 -2.00 -10.36 16.93
CA GLU A 391 -1.44 -11.70 16.73
C GLU A 391 -2.55 -12.62 16.22
N ILE A 392 -2.24 -13.44 15.22
CA ILE A 392 -3.13 -14.49 14.71
C ILE A 392 -2.32 -15.71 14.30
N GLU A 393 -2.84 -16.90 14.59
CA GLU A 393 -2.30 -18.17 14.13
C GLU A 393 -2.42 -18.28 12.60
N ARG A 394 -1.38 -18.76 11.94
CA ARG A 394 -1.34 -18.81 10.46
C ARG A 394 -2.43 -19.69 9.86
N GLU A 395 -2.82 -20.76 10.54
CA GLU A 395 -3.91 -21.63 10.10
C GLU A 395 -5.27 -20.93 10.06
N LYS A 396 -5.45 -19.86 10.85
CA LYS A 396 -6.70 -19.08 10.91
C LYS A 396 -6.74 -17.90 9.93
N MET A 397 -5.62 -17.58 9.29
CA MET A 397 -5.51 -16.45 8.36
C MET A 397 -6.22 -16.73 7.03
N TYR A 398 -6.15 -17.97 6.55
CA TYR A 398 -6.57 -18.35 5.21
C TYR A 398 -7.43 -19.61 5.25
N PRO A 399 -8.66 -19.52 5.78
CA PRO A 399 -9.54 -20.68 5.85
C PRO A 399 -9.89 -21.19 4.45
N VAL A 400 -10.05 -22.50 4.33
CA VAL A 400 -10.47 -23.14 3.07
C VAL A 400 -11.94 -22.79 2.80
N VAL A 401 -12.20 -22.22 1.63
CA VAL A 401 -13.56 -21.90 1.18
C VAL A 401 -13.93 -22.83 0.03
N THR A 402 -15.11 -23.44 0.08
CA THR A 402 -15.70 -24.15 -1.06
C THR A 402 -16.57 -23.18 -1.82
N GLY A 403 -16.19 -22.84 -3.05
CA GLY A 403 -17.04 -22.04 -3.94
C GLY A 403 -18.38 -22.74 -4.15
N ILE A 404 -19.49 -22.01 -4.01
CA ILE A 404 -20.77 -22.45 -4.56
C ILE A 404 -20.62 -22.25 -6.07
N SER A 405 -20.38 -23.36 -6.79
CA SER A 405 -20.33 -23.41 -8.25
C SER A 405 -21.64 -22.96 -8.89
#